data_AF-A0A9P7QJD0-F1
#
_entry.id   AF-A0A9P7QJD0-F1
#
_cell.length_a   1.000
_cell.length_b   1.000
_cell.length_c   1.000
_cell.angle_alpha   90.00
_cell.angle_beta   90.00
_cell.angle_gamma   90.00
#
_symmetry.space_group_name_H-M   'P 1'
#
loop_
_entity.id
_entity.type
_entity.pdbx_description
1 polymer ?
#
loop_
_entity_poly.entity_id
_entity_poly.type
_entity_poly.pdbx_seq_one_letter_code
_entity_poly.pdbx_strand_id
1 'polypeptide(L)'
;MVRISGSLVLASLLHLGAAELSGRTGPTTSREAKIATKVCNILDHGGVASRTADNGPAIAAAWAACRDGGEVYIPAGEYGLDTWVVLNKGQHVSLNIEGTIFRTGTTEGNMFLIRDSDDVEIYSSTGLGAIQGFGYEFHKDGKYGPRIMRLHNCTHFSVHDFVLVDSPAFHLTVESSSDGEVYNLVIHGGNEGGLDGIDVWGSNIWIHDIEVSNKDECVTVKSPADHILVESVHCNWSGGCAMGSLSTGTNISNIDYRNIYTHHSNQLYMFKSRGGSGTVSSVTLDNFIGHNNAYGFDVDTNWLRQSVGAGAGVSYANINVTNWKGSSRDDMQRAAVRVLCPAHVPCTNIEIHNVDIRNQNGSPAVHVCDHAFGAGSCLTNELMEANSEGPVTKTFPQTRLDTDMSTDAAPDFVQPMLPNELKAPWNVSEPIPIPQMPALFFPGIKPKSDVLARAHLQSKGTSV
;
A
#
# COMPACT_ATOMS: atom_id res chain seq x y z
N MET A 1 29.48 59.96 -8.62
CA MET A 1 30.00 58.58 -8.77
C MET A 1 29.35 57.74 -7.66
N VAL A 2 28.14 57.22 -7.88
CA VAL A 2 27.52 56.17 -7.05
C VAL A 2 26.69 55.33 -8.01
N ARG A 3 27.18 54.13 -8.34
CA ARG A 3 26.41 53.12 -9.08
C ARG A 3 25.66 52.29 -8.05
N ILE A 4 24.34 52.35 -8.09
CA ILE A 4 23.48 51.39 -7.38
C ILE A 4 23.30 50.22 -8.33
N SER A 5 23.99 49.12 -8.05
CA SER A 5 23.82 47.85 -8.75
C SER A 5 22.86 47.00 -7.91
N GLY A 6 21.63 46.86 -8.37
CA GLY A 6 20.68 45.90 -7.81
C GLY A 6 21.07 44.48 -8.19
N SER A 7 21.22 43.60 -7.20
CA SER A 7 21.26 42.15 -7.41
C SER A 7 19.92 41.58 -6.97
N LEU A 8 19.07 41.30 -7.95
CA LEU A 8 17.87 40.49 -7.80
C LEU A 8 18.34 39.04 -7.62
N VAL A 9 18.28 38.51 -6.39
CA VAL A 9 18.49 37.08 -6.15
C VAL A 9 17.21 36.36 -6.54
N LEU A 10 17.20 35.78 -7.74
CA LEU A 10 16.14 34.88 -8.18
C LEU A 10 16.34 33.55 -7.43
N ALA A 11 15.59 33.32 -6.36
CA ALA A 11 15.50 32.00 -5.75
C ALA A 11 14.70 31.10 -6.68
N SER A 12 15.40 30.28 -7.47
CA SER A 12 14.79 29.18 -8.22
C SER A 12 14.35 28.10 -7.24
N LEU A 13 13.09 28.16 -6.80
CA LEU A 13 12.37 27.01 -6.25
C LEU A 13 12.24 25.97 -7.36
N LEU A 14 13.20 25.06 -7.45
CA LEU A 14 13.04 23.80 -8.17
C LEU A 14 11.93 23.03 -7.45
N HIS A 15 10.70 23.10 -7.98
CA HIS A 15 9.71 22.06 -7.70
C HIS A 15 10.26 20.77 -8.30
N LEU A 16 10.94 19.97 -7.47
CA LEU A 16 11.18 18.56 -7.76
C LEU A 16 9.78 17.95 -7.96
N GLY A 17 9.49 17.57 -9.20
CA GLY A 17 8.15 17.14 -9.61
C GLY A 17 7.66 16.00 -8.72
N ALA A 18 6.45 16.14 -8.21
CA ALA A 18 5.69 15.00 -7.70
C ALA A 18 5.67 13.94 -8.80
N ALA A 19 5.92 12.67 -8.47
CA ALA A 19 5.73 11.60 -9.42
C ALA A 19 4.22 11.38 -9.58
N GLU A 20 3.64 12.16 -10.48
CA GLU A 20 2.25 12.03 -10.89
C GLU A 20 2.06 10.76 -11.73
N LEU A 21 0.83 10.25 -11.74
CA LEU A 21 0.41 9.20 -12.66
C LEU A 21 0.84 9.56 -14.09
N SER A 22 1.33 8.58 -14.84
CA SER A 22 1.78 8.80 -16.22
C SER A 22 0.63 9.00 -17.22
N GLY A 23 -0.61 8.70 -16.82
CA GLY A 23 -1.80 8.83 -17.65
C GLY A 23 -3.10 8.56 -16.90
N ARG A 24 -4.18 8.32 -17.64
CA ARG A 24 -5.48 7.93 -17.07
C ARG A 24 -5.36 6.56 -16.40
N THR A 25 -5.98 6.42 -15.23
CA THR A 25 -6.20 5.13 -14.56
C THR A 25 -7.65 4.68 -14.72
N GLY A 26 -7.89 3.40 -14.43
CA GLY A 26 -9.22 2.83 -14.35
C GLY A 26 -9.77 2.26 -15.67
N PRO A 27 -10.98 1.68 -15.63
CA PRO A 27 -11.66 1.09 -16.79
C PRO A 27 -11.88 2.11 -17.91
N THR A 28 -11.81 1.67 -19.17
CA THR A 28 -12.04 2.54 -20.33
C THR A 28 -13.51 2.74 -20.67
N THR A 29 -14.37 1.79 -20.33
CA THR A 29 -15.82 1.84 -20.53
C THR A 29 -16.54 1.92 -19.19
N SER A 30 -17.68 2.62 -19.16
CA SER A 30 -18.44 2.78 -17.91
C SER A 30 -19.22 1.51 -17.56
N ARG A 31 -19.50 1.32 -16.28
CA ARG A 31 -20.38 0.24 -15.80
C ARG A 31 -21.71 0.18 -16.53
N GLU A 32 -22.34 1.33 -16.75
CA GLU A 32 -23.65 1.40 -17.40
C GLU A 32 -23.59 0.83 -18.83
N ALA A 33 -22.47 1.02 -19.54
CA ALA A 33 -22.27 0.44 -20.86
C ALA A 33 -22.09 -1.08 -20.80
N LYS A 34 -21.36 -1.60 -19.80
CA LYS A 34 -21.15 -3.04 -19.56
C LYS A 34 -22.48 -3.72 -19.19
N ILE A 35 -23.22 -3.14 -18.24
CA ILE A 35 -24.56 -3.58 -17.81
C ILE A 35 -25.55 -3.57 -18.98
N ALA A 36 -25.57 -2.50 -19.79
CA ALA A 36 -26.47 -2.38 -20.94
C ALA A 36 -26.19 -3.43 -22.02
N THR A 37 -24.96 -3.92 -22.12
CA THR A 37 -24.58 -4.99 -23.04
C THR A 37 -25.17 -6.31 -22.57
N LYS A 38 -24.87 -6.72 -21.33
CA LYS A 38 -25.37 -7.97 -20.76
C LYS A 38 -25.11 -8.04 -19.25
N VAL A 39 -26.05 -8.61 -18.50
CA VAL A 39 -25.85 -9.00 -17.10
C VAL A 39 -25.93 -10.52 -16.99
N CYS A 40 -24.91 -11.14 -16.43
CA CYS A 40 -24.82 -12.56 -16.11
C CYS A 40 -24.90 -12.73 -14.59
N ASN A 41 -26.13 -12.85 -14.09
CA ASN A 41 -26.38 -13.10 -12.67
C ASN A 41 -26.00 -14.54 -12.33
N ILE A 42 -25.16 -14.75 -11.31
CA ILE A 42 -24.70 -16.10 -10.96
C ILE A 42 -25.83 -17.07 -10.64
N LEU A 43 -26.99 -16.58 -10.17
CA LEU A 43 -28.16 -17.42 -9.89
C LEU A 43 -28.75 -18.05 -11.17
N ASP A 44 -28.66 -17.35 -12.30
CA ASP A 44 -29.06 -17.86 -13.62
C ASP A 44 -28.03 -18.85 -14.20
N HIS A 45 -26.87 -18.96 -13.56
CA HIS A 45 -25.76 -19.85 -13.92
C HIS A 45 -25.54 -20.96 -12.88
N GLY A 46 -26.57 -21.28 -12.09
CA GLY A 46 -26.54 -22.39 -11.12
C GLY A 46 -26.02 -22.00 -9.73
N GLY A 47 -25.80 -20.71 -9.49
CA GLY A 47 -25.45 -20.19 -8.17
C GLY A 47 -26.59 -20.35 -7.18
N VAL A 48 -26.24 -20.50 -5.91
CA VAL A 48 -27.17 -20.68 -4.80
C VAL A 48 -26.76 -19.74 -3.68
N ALA A 49 -27.70 -18.86 -3.28
CA ALA A 49 -27.56 -17.99 -2.11
C ALA A 49 -27.63 -18.82 -0.82
N SER A 50 -26.52 -19.51 -0.54
CA SER A 50 -26.26 -20.25 0.69
C SER A 50 -24.79 -20.09 1.03
N ARG A 51 -24.51 -19.82 2.30
CA ARG A 51 -23.17 -19.72 2.89
C ARG A 51 -22.28 -20.95 2.66
N THR A 52 -22.88 -22.11 2.37
CA THR A 52 -22.16 -23.40 2.24
C THR A 52 -22.19 -24.00 0.84
N ALA A 53 -23.04 -23.50 -0.06
CA ALA A 53 -23.09 -24.02 -1.43
C ALA A 53 -21.91 -23.47 -2.24
N ASP A 54 -21.22 -24.32 -3.00
CA ASP A 54 -20.11 -23.88 -3.84
C ASP A 54 -20.61 -23.06 -5.04
N ASN A 55 -20.30 -21.77 -5.06
CA ASN A 55 -20.66 -20.85 -6.14
C ASN A 55 -19.51 -20.64 -7.14
N GLY A 56 -18.34 -21.27 -6.95
CA GLY A 56 -17.20 -21.17 -7.87
C GLY A 56 -17.57 -21.50 -9.33
N PRO A 57 -18.22 -22.64 -9.61
CA PRO A 57 -18.67 -23.00 -10.96
C PRO A 57 -19.66 -21.99 -11.56
N ALA A 58 -20.56 -21.43 -10.75
CA ALA A 58 -21.56 -20.46 -11.21
C ALA A 58 -20.92 -19.12 -11.60
N ILE A 59 -19.98 -18.63 -10.78
CA ILE A 59 -19.19 -17.42 -11.08
C ILE A 59 -18.38 -17.62 -12.36
N ALA A 60 -17.70 -18.76 -12.52
CA ALA A 60 -16.92 -19.05 -13.72
C ALA A 60 -17.80 -19.14 -14.98
N ALA A 61 -19.00 -19.72 -14.88
CA ALA A 61 -19.95 -19.79 -16.00
C ALA A 61 -20.52 -18.42 -16.36
N ALA A 62 -20.86 -17.60 -15.37
CA ALA A 62 -21.31 -16.22 -15.59
C ALA A 62 -20.20 -15.37 -16.24
N TRP A 63 -18.95 -15.51 -15.78
CA TRP A 63 -17.80 -14.87 -16.41
C TRP A 63 -17.63 -15.30 -17.87
N ALA A 64 -17.65 -16.60 -18.16
CA ALA A 64 -17.55 -17.07 -19.54
C ALA A 64 -18.65 -16.51 -20.46
N ALA A 65 -19.83 -16.20 -19.90
CA ALA A 65 -20.95 -15.64 -20.63
C ALA A 65 -20.91 -14.11 -20.79
N CYS A 66 -20.14 -13.39 -19.96
CA CYS A 66 -20.10 -11.91 -19.92
C CYS A 66 -18.71 -11.29 -20.08
N ARG A 67 -17.63 -12.07 -20.15
CA ARG A 67 -16.26 -11.55 -20.20
C ARG A 67 -15.94 -10.66 -21.40
N ASP A 68 -16.77 -10.65 -22.43
CA ASP A 68 -16.62 -9.86 -23.64
C ASP A 68 -17.68 -8.75 -23.68
N GLY A 69 -17.62 -7.79 -22.75
CA GLY A 69 -18.48 -6.60 -22.73
C GLY A 69 -19.59 -6.53 -21.68
N GLY A 70 -19.78 -7.54 -20.83
CA GLY A 70 -20.90 -7.62 -19.89
C GLY A 70 -20.55 -7.43 -18.42
N GLU A 71 -21.53 -7.60 -17.55
CA GLU A 71 -21.37 -7.63 -16.09
C GLU A 71 -21.63 -9.04 -15.54
N VAL A 72 -20.71 -9.56 -14.73
CA VAL A 72 -20.97 -10.67 -13.82
C VAL A 72 -21.55 -10.11 -12.54
N TYR A 73 -22.76 -10.55 -12.18
CA TYR A 73 -23.48 -10.01 -11.01
C TYR A 73 -23.66 -11.08 -9.93
N ILE A 74 -23.15 -10.79 -8.73
CA ILE A 74 -23.35 -11.55 -7.49
C ILE A 74 -24.33 -10.76 -6.62
N PRO A 75 -25.63 -11.12 -6.58
CA PRO A 75 -26.63 -10.36 -5.85
C PRO A 75 -26.41 -10.37 -4.34
N ALA A 76 -27.07 -9.46 -3.62
CA ALA A 76 -27.11 -9.50 -2.16
C ALA A 76 -27.56 -10.87 -1.63
N GLY A 77 -26.84 -11.40 -0.64
CA GLY A 77 -27.00 -12.75 -0.11
C GLY A 77 -25.70 -13.31 0.45
N GLU A 78 -25.74 -14.54 0.97
CA GLU A 78 -24.55 -15.27 1.41
C GLU A 78 -24.21 -16.38 0.40
N TYR A 79 -22.94 -16.54 0.05
CA TYR A 79 -22.49 -17.49 -0.97
C TYR A 79 -21.24 -18.21 -0.52
N GLY A 80 -21.27 -19.54 -0.47
CA GLY A 80 -20.07 -20.36 -0.25
C GLY A 80 -19.16 -20.37 -1.48
N LEU A 81 -17.86 -20.50 -1.26
CA LEU A 81 -16.85 -20.67 -2.30
C LEU A 81 -15.92 -21.83 -1.92
N ASP A 82 -16.12 -22.97 -2.59
CA ASP A 82 -15.32 -24.18 -2.40
C ASP A 82 -14.26 -24.32 -3.49
N THR A 83 -14.66 -24.04 -4.73
CA THR A 83 -13.78 -24.08 -5.89
C THR A 83 -13.32 -22.67 -6.26
N TRP A 84 -12.01 -22.46 -6.31
CA TRP A 84 -11.41 -21.18 -6.71
C TRP A 84 -11.73 -20.81 -8.16
N VAL A 85 -11.86 -19.51 -8.42
CA VAL A 85 -12.23 -18.99 -9.74
C VAL A 85 -11.05 -18.34 -10.46
N VAL A 86 -10.85 -18.74 -11.72
CA VAL A 86 -9.91 -18.11 -12.64
C VAL A 86 -10.70 -17.36 -13.70
N LEU A 87 -10.73 -16.04 -13.56
CA LEU A 87 -11.44 -15.10 -14.42
C LEU A 87 -10.46 -14.56 -15.45
N ASN A 88 -10.37 -15.26 -16.58
CA ASN A 88 -9.34 -15.04 -17.59
C ASN A 88 -9.89 -14.33 -18.84
N LYS A 89 -9.07 -13.48 -19.46
CA LYS A 89 -9.35 -12.81 -20.74
C LYS A 89 -10.64 -11.99 -20.73
N GLY A 90 -10.87 -11.25 -19.67
CA GLY A 90 -11.92 -10.23 -19.62
C GLY A 90 -11.58 -9.07 -20.55
N GLN A 91 -12.58 -8.55 -21.24
CA GLN A 91 -12.53 -7.40 -22.13
C GLN A 91 -13.80 -6.58 -21.89
N HIS A 92 -13.66 -5.35 -21.39
CA HIS A 92 -14.80 -4.46 -21.11
C HIS A 92 -15.82 -5.12 -20.16
N VAL A 93 -15.35 -5.76 -19.09
CA VAL A 93 -16.19 -6.56 -18.20
C VAL A 93 -16.22 -5.98 -16.79
N SER A 94 -17.32 -6.17 -16.07
CA SER A 94 -17.39 -5.89 -14.63
C SER A 94 -17.72 -7.14 -13.82
N LEU A 95 -17.21 -7.19 -12.59
CA LEU A 95 -17.62 -8.12 -11.54
C LEU A 95 -18.24 -7.30 -10.41
N ASN A 96 -19.57 -7.36 -10.32
CA ASN A 96 -20.35 -6.68 -9.29
C ASN A 96 -20.65 -7.65 -8.13
N ILE A 97 -20.12 -7.36 -6.95
CA ILE A 97 -20.20 -8.17 -5.74
C ILE A 97 -21.07 -7.44 -4.72
N GLU A 98 -22.38 -7.73 -4.68
CA GLU A 98 -23.29 -7.19 -3.65
C GLU A 98 -23.51 -8.17 -2.49
N GLY A 99 -23.21 -9.44 -2.71
CA GLY A 99 -23.28 -10.48 -1.70
C GLY A 99 -22.03 -10.57 -0.83
N THR A 100 -22.12 -11.39 0.20
CA THR A 100 -20.98 -11.83 1.01
C THR A 100 -20.55 -13.23 0.55
N ILE A 101 -19.31 -13.34 0.12
CA ILE A 101 -18.68 -14.60 -0.28
C ILE A 101 -17.92 -15.16 0.91
N PHE A 102 -18.20 -16.42 1.28
CA PHE A 102 -17.58 -17.12 2.39
C PHE A 102 -16.71 -18.25 1.86
N ARG A 103 -15.44 -18.29 2.25
CA ARG A 103 -14.58 -19.43 1.95
C ARG A 103 -15.14 -20.71 2.60
N THR A 104 -15.31 -21.76 1.80
CA THR A 104 -15.52 -23.13 2.30
C THR A 104 -14.37 -24.05 1.87
N GLY A 105 -13.74 -23.75 0.74
CA GLY A 105 -12.63 -24.52 0.19
C GLY A 105 -11.35 -24.37 1.00
N THR A 106 -10.46 -25.34 0.89
CA THR A 106 -9.21 -25.40 1.68
C THR A 106 -7.95 -25.54 0.82
N THR A 107 -8.10 -25.58 -0.51
CA THR A 107 -6.96 -25.77 -1.42
C THR A 107 -6.09 -24.51 -1.48
N GLU A 108 -4.80 -24.69 -1.73
CA GLU A 108 -3.87 -23.59 -1.97
C GLU A 108 -4.24 -22.79 -3.24
N GLY A 109 -3.76 -21.55 -3.34
CA GLY A 109 -3.93 -20.72 -4.53
C GLY A 109 -4.52 -19.35 -4.20
N ASN A 110 -5.37 -18.84 -5.10
CA ASN A 110 -6.10 -17.59 -4.95
C ASN A 110 -7.59 -17.89 -5.13
N MET A 111 -8.44 -17.48 -4.18
CA MET A 111 -9.89 -17.67 -4.28
C MET A 111 -10.44 -17.03 -5.56
N PHE A 112 -9.96 -15.82 -5.87
CA PHE A 112 -10.18 -15.10 -7.13
C PHE A 112 -8.84 -14.81 -7.81
N LEU A 113 -8.64 -15.33 -9.02
CA LEU A 113 -7.56 -14.94 -9.91
C LEU A 113 -8.13 -14.29 -11.17
N ILE A 114 -8.01 -12.98 -11.27
CA ILE A 114 -8.31 -12.22 -12.49
C ILE A 114 -7.01 -12.11 -13.28
N ARG A 115 -7.02 -12.50 -14.55
CA ARG A 115 -5.77 -12.52 -15.33
C ARG A 115 -5.92 -12.22 -16.80
N ASP A 116 -4.86 -11.67 -17.38
CA ASP A 116 -4.72 -11.43 -18.82
C ASP A 116 -5.94 -10.68 -19.39
N SER A 117 -6.37 -9.61 -18.71
CA SER A 117 -7.65 -8.93 -18.95
C SER A 117 -7.46 -7.42 -19.15
N ASP A 118 -8.35 -6.80 -19.91
CA ASP A 118 -8.34 -5.37 -20.23
C ASP A 118 -9.73 -4.76 -19.97
N ASP A 119 -9.77 -3.54 -19.44
CA ASP A 119 -11.01 -2.82 -19.11
C ASP A 119 -11.91 -3.60 -18.13
N VAL A 120 -11.39 -3.84 -16.92
CA VAL A 120 -12.05 -4.64 -15.87
C VAL A 120 -12.43 -3.79 -14.66
N GLU A 121 -13.68 -3.88 -14.19
CA GLU A 121 -14.11 -3.21 -12.96
C GLU A 121 -14.63 -4.23 -11.94
N ILE A 122 -14.06 -4.26 -10.74
CA ILE A 122 -14.47 -5.15 -9.64
C ILE A 122 -15.00 -4.26 -8.52
N TYR A 123 -16.28 -4.38 -8.20
CA TYR A 123 -16.91 -3.40 -7.31
C TYR A 123 -18.13 -3.93 -6.56
N SER A 124 -18.62 -3.14 -5.61
CA SER A 124 -19.98 -3.23 -5.04
C SER A 124 -20.67 -1.88 -5.20
N SER A 125 -21.84 -1.84 -5.83
CA SER A 125 -22.62 -0.59 -5.94
C SER A 125 -23.23 -0.17 -4.60
N THR A 126 -23.42 -1.11 -3.68
CA THR A 126 -24.00 -0.86 -2.35
C THR A 126 -22.96 -0.52 -1.29
N GLY A 127 -21.66 -0.72 -1.56
CA GLY A 127 -20.64 -0.59 -0.52
C GLY A 127 -20.68 -1.71 0.53
N LEU A 128 -21.50 -2.76 0.33
CA LEU A 128 -21.76 -3.83 1.30
C LEU A 128 -21.20 -5.19 0.85
N GLY A 129 -20.69 -5.28 -0.38
CA GLY A 129 -20.00 -6.48 -0.87
C GLY A 129 -18.84 -6.87 0.04
N ALA A 130 -18.66 -8.17 0.25
CA ALA A 130 -17.62 -8.68 1.13
C ALA A 130 -17.08 -10.05 0.69
N ILE A 131 -15.80 -10.30 0.93
CA ILE A 131 -15.20 -11.63 0.85
C ILE A 131 -14.61 -12.00 2.21
N GLN A 132 -15.23 -12.97 2.89
CA GLN A 132 -14.81 -13.55 4.16
C GLN A 132 -13.96 -14.79 3.90
N GLY A 133 -12.65 -14.67 4.13
CA GLY A 133 -11.65 -15.71 3.89
C GLY A 133 -11.53 -16.75 5.01
N PHE A 134 -12.04 -16.49 6.22
CA PHE A 134 -11.91 -17.40 7.38
C PHE A 134 -10.49 -17.93 7.59
N GLY A 135 -9.51 -17.02 7.53
CA GLY A 135 -8.09 -17.29 7.75
C GLY A 135 -7.81 -17.85 9.13
N TYR A 136 -8.56 -17.43 10.15
CA TYR A 136 -8.41 -17.94 11.52
C TYR A 136 -8.49 -19.48 11.63
N GLU A 137 -9.18 -20.14 10.69
CA GLU A 137 -9.24 -21.61 10.65
C GLU A 137 -7.89 -22.25 10.34
N PHE A 138 -7.00 -21.55 9.64
CA PHE A 138 -5.62 -21.96 9.38
C PHE A 138 -4.68 -21.44 10.46
N HIS A 139 -4.80 -20.18 10.85
CA HIS A 139 -3.83 -19.51 11.73
C HIS A 139 -3.87 -20.07 13.16
N LYS A 140 -5.03 -20.53 13.66
CA LYS A 140 -5.13 -21.22 14.97
C LYS A 140 -4.25 -22.48 15.08
N ASP A 141 -3.90 -23.06 13.93
CA ASP A 141 -3.02 -24.22 13.80
C ASP A 141 -1.60 -23.85 13.34
N GLY A 142 -1.27 -22.55 13.27
CA GLY A 142 0.02 -22.03 12.80
C GLY A 142 0.28 -22.26 11.31
N LYS A 143 -0.78 -22.26 10.50
CA LYS A 143 -0.72 -22.48 9.04
C LYS A 143 -1.27 -21.28 8.29
N TYR A 144 -0.88 -21.19 7.02
CA TYR A 144 -1.50 -20.31 6.03
C TYR A 144 -2.33 -21.15 5.06
N GLY A 145 -3.15 -20.49 4.25
CA GLY A 145 -3.96 -21.12 3.20
C GLY A 145 -4.01 -20.28 1.92
N PRO A 146 -5.13 -20.28 1.18
CA PRO A 146 -5.26 -19.50 -0.04
C PRO A 146 -5.22 -17.99 0.21
N ARG A 147 -4.86 -17.24 -0.84
CA ARG A 147 -5.02 -15.78 -0.89
C ARG A 147 -6.44 -15.46 -1.34
N ILE A 148 -6.96 -14.28 -1.00
CA ILE A 148 -8.30 -13.90 -1.44
C ILE A 148 -8.30 -13.51 -2.93
N MET A 149 -7.62 -12.43 -3.30
CA MET A 149 -7.72 -11.88 -4.66
C MET A 149 -6.35 -11.58 -5.26
N ARG A 150 -6.16 -11.97 -6.52
CA ARG A 150 -5.00 -11.60 -7.33
C ARG A 150 -5.43 -11.12 -8.70
N LEU A 151 -4.95 -9.95 -9.10
CA LEU A 151 -4.96 -9.46 -10.47
C LEU A 151 -3.58 -9.73 -11.06
N HIS A 152 -3.52 -10.35 -12.24
CA HIS A 152 -2.28 -10.68 -12.92
C HIS A 152 -2.34 -10.21 -14.37
N ASN A 153 -1.41 -9.36 -14.80
CA ASN A 153 -1.34 -8.90 -16.19
C ASN A 153 -2.68 -8.30 -16.65
N CYS A 154 -3.20 -7.35 -15.85
CA CYS A 154 -4.43 -6.62 -16.13
C CYS A 154 -4.12 -5.17 -16.54
N THR A 155 -4.90 -4.61 -17.45
CA THR A 155 -4.74 -3.23 -17.92
C THR A 155 -6.10 -2.53 -17.87
N HIS A 156 -6.11 -1.21 -17.61
CA HIS A 156 -7.33 -0.40 -17.47
C HIS A 156 -8.32 -1.02 -16.48
N PHE A 157 -7.98 -1.03 -15.19
CA PHE A 157 -8.80 -1.73 -14.20
C PHE A 157 -9.15 -0.88 -12.99
N SER A 158 -10.24 -1.22 -12.31
CA SER A 158 -10.50 -0.74 -10.96
C SER A 158 -10.99 -1.82 -10.00
N VAL A 159 -10.66 -1.65 -8.71
CA VAL A 159 -11.09 -2.52 -7.60
C VAL A 159 -11.56 -1.64 -6.44
N HIS A 160 -12.85 -1.64 -6.12
CA HIS A 160 -13.37 -0.64 -5.17
C HIS A 160 -14.72 -0.92 -4.50
N ASP A 161 -14.96 -0.24 -3.38
CA ASP A 161 -16.23 -0.19 -2.65
C ASP A 161 -16.67 -1.52 -1.99
N PHE A 162 -15.76 -2.44 -1.70
CA PHE A 162 -16.07 -3.67 -0.97
C PHE A 162 -15.00 -3.99 0.08
N VAL A 163 -15.24 -5.04 0.87
CA VAL A 163 -14.34 -5.40 1.99
C VAL A 163 -13.74 -6.79 1.81
N LEU A 164 -12.46 -6.92 2.19
CA LEU A 164 -11.72 -8.18 2.21
C LEU A 164 -11.40 -8.54 3.66
N VAL A 165 -11.84 -9.70 4.13
CA VAL A 165 -11.81 -10.03 5.55
C VAL A 165 -11.15 -11.37 5.76
N ASP A 166 -10.21 -11.42 6.70
CA ASP A 166 -9.61 -12.62 7.27
C ASP A 166 -9.05 -13.55 6.21
N SER A 167 -8.11 -13.06 5.39
CA SER A 167 -7.45 -13.90 4.40
C SER A 167 -6.61 -14.98 5.09
N PRO A 168 -6.64 -16.24 4.64
CA PRO A 168 -5.70 -17.26 5.10
C PRO A 168 -4.24 -16.95 4.78
N ALA A 169 -3.98 -16.05 3.81
CA ALA A 169 -2.68 -15.50 3.48
C ALA A 169 -2.85 -14.03 3.04
N PHE A 170 -2.47 -13.67 1.81
CA PHE A 170 -2.59 -12.29 1.31
C PHE A 170 -4.03 -11.92 0.92
N HIS A 171 -4.42 -10.67 1.11
CA HIS A 171 -5.77 -10.20 0.79
C HIS A 171 -5.88 -9.80 -0.68
N LEU A 172 -5.08 -8.82 -1.14
CA LEU A 172 -5.07 -8.34 -2.51
C LEU A 172 -3.64 -8.28 -3.07
N THR A 173 -3.43 -8.90 -4.23
CA THR A 173 -2.19 -8.73 -5.00
C THR A 173 -2.51 -8.18 -6.39
N VAL A 174 -1.88 -7.06 -6.76
CA VAL A 174 -1.89 -6.50 -8.10
C VAL A 174 -0.52 -6.75 -8.73
N GLU A 175 -0.45 -7.75 -9.60
CA GLU A 175 0.78 -8.23 -10.20
C GLU A 175 0.88 -7.80 -11.66
N SER A 176 2.01 -7.20 -12.02
CA SER A 176 2.43 -6.92 -13.39
C SER A 176 1.31 -6.27 -14.22
N SER A 177 0.60 -5.32 -13.62
CA SER A 177 -0.62 -4.71 -14.18
C SER A 177 -0.41 -3.21 -14.43
N SER A 178 -1.27 -2.57 -15.20
CA SER A 178 -1.15 -1.14 -15.48
C SER A 178 -2.45 -0.38 -15.61
N ASP A 179 -2.37 0.94 -15.51
CA ASP A 179 -3.50 1.86 -15.74
C ASP A 179 -4.66 1.57 -14.79
N GLY A 180 -4.31 1.34 -13.52
CA GLY A 180 -5.20 0.79 -12.50
C GLY A 180 -5.60 1.77 -11.42
N GLU A 181 -6.78 1.59 -10.84
CA GLU A 181 -7.26 2.37 -9.69
C GLU A 181 -7.83 1.46 -8.59
N VAL A 182 -7.33 1.56 -7.36
CA VAL A 182 -7.79 0.76 -6.22
C VAL A 182 -8.22 1.68 -5.10
N TYR A 183 -9.48 1.65 -4.70
CA TYR A 183 -9.99 2.61 -3.73
C TYR A 183 -11.21 2.18 -2.94
N ASN A 184 -11.53 2.89 -1.86
CA ASN A 184 -12.66 2.58 -0.99
C ASN A 184 -12.68 1.09 -0.61
N LEU A 185 -11.56 0.59 -0.08
CA LEU A 185 -11.46 -0.79 0.42
C LEU A 185 -11.15 -0.79 1.91
N VAL A 186 -11.77 -1.73 2.63
CA VAL A 186 -11.37 -2.09 3.99
C VAL A 186 -10.86 -3.52 3.98
N ILE A 187 -9.66 -3.71 4.52
CA ILE A 187 -8.98 -4.99 4.59
C ILE A 187 -8.68 -5.30 6.06
N HIS A 188 -9.32 -6.30 6.64
CA HIS A 188 -9.08 -6.72 8.03
C HIS A 188 -8.60 -8.16 8.07
N GLY A 189 -7.35 -8.38 8.45
CA GLY A 189 -6.73 -9.69 8.67
C GLY A 189 -6.23 -9.87 10.11
N GLY A 190 -5.81 -11.10 10.42
CA GLY A 190 -5.25 -11.45 11.73
C GLY A 190 -3.96 -10.71 12.07
N ASN A 191 -3.64 -10.61 13.35
CA ASN A 191 -2.44 -9.93 13.84
C ASN A 191 -1.18 -10.81 13.80
N GLU A 192 -0.80 -11.26 12.61
CA GLU A 192 0.47 -11.94 12.33
C GLU A 192 1.04 -11.58 10.94
N GLY A 193 2.30 -11.93 10.70
CA GLY A 193 2.96 -11.72 9.40
C GLY A 193 2.39 -12.64 8.32
N GLY A 194 2.67 -12.36 7.04
CA GLY A 194 2.17 -13.13 5.90
C GLY A 194 0.69 -12.93 5.56
N LEU A 195 0.05 -11.94 6.19
CA LEU A 195 -1.36 -11.56 6.00
C LEU A 195 -1.49 -10.20 5.29
N ASP A 196 -0.66 -10.02 4.27
CA ASP A 196 -0.46 -8.79 3.50
C ASP A 196 -1.80 -8.19 3.04
N GLY A 197 -1.93 -6.87 3.16
CA GLY A 197 -3.10 -6.12 2.73
C GLY A 197 -3.12 -5.97 1.22
N ILE A 198 -2.34 -5.03 0.71
CA ILE A 198 -2.17 -4.80 -0.73
C ILE A 198 -0.69 -4.90 -1.09
N ASP A 199 -0.37 -5.85 -1.95
CA ASP A 199 0.90 -5.92 -2.67
C ASP A 199 0.71 -5.47 -4.12
N VAL A 200 1.54 -4.55 -4.60
CA VAL A 200 1.40 -4.00 -5.97
C VAL A 200 2.73 -3.88 -6.70
N TRP A 201 2.75 -4.27 -7.97
CA TRP A 201 3.80 -3.89 -8.92
C TRP A 201 3.27 -3.86 -10.35
N GLY A 202 3.88 -3.03 -11.18
CA GLY A 202 3.31 -2.61 -12.46
C GLY A 202 3.50 -1.12 -12.70
N SER A 203 2.73 -0.54 -13.61
CA SER A 203 2.92 0.85 -14.02
C SER A 203 1.63 1.67 -14.04
N ASN A 204 1.70 2.95 -13.68
CA ASN A 204 0.54 3.85 -13.74
C ASN A 204 -0.65 3.36 -12.89
N ILE A 205 -0.44 3.20 -11.58
CA ILE A 205 -1.47 2.68 -10.66
C ILE A 205 -1.73 3.70 -9.55
N TRP A 206 -3.00 4.02 -9.33
CA TRP A 206 -3.45 4.88 -8.24
C TRP A 206 -4.13 4.05 -7.16
N ILE A 207 -3.68 4.17 -5.91
CA ILE A 207 -4.26 3.48 -4.76
C ILE A 207 -4.63 4.54 -3.74
N HIS A 208 -5.90 4.65 -3.36
CA HIS A 208 -6.29 5.64 -2.37
C HIS A 208 -7.50 5.25 -1.54
N ASP A 209 -7.67 5.89 -0.38
CA ASP A 209 -8.84 5.65 0.48
C ASP A 209 -8.96 4.17 0.89
N ILE A 210 -7.88 3.66 1.49
CA ILE A 210 -7.72 2.26 1.91
C ILE A 210 -7.54 2.20 3.43
N GLU A 211 -8.27 1.31 4.09
CA GLU A 211 -8.00 0.92 5.48
C GLU A 211 -7.46 -0.51 5.52
N VAL A 212 -6.33 -0.73 6.21
CA VAL A 212 -5.75 -2.07 6.43
C VAL A 212 -5.48 -2.32 7.91
N SER A 213 -5.96 -3.46 8.41
CA SER A 213 -5.61 -4.02 9.72
C SER A 213 -5.04 -5.42 9.52
N ASN A 214 -3.83 -5.69 10.00
CA ASN A 214 -3.12 -6.99 9.92
C ASN A 214 -1.83 -6.93 10.76
N LYS A 215 -0.80 -7.73 10.46
CA LYS A 215 0.54 -7.49 11.02
C LYS A 215 1.69 -7.62 10.02
N ASP A 216 1.37 -7.48 8.74
CA ASP A 216 2.31 -7.42 7.62
C ASP A 216 2.01 -6.21 6.71
N GLU A 217 2.34 -6.27 5.43
CA GLU A 217 2.18 -5.18 4.45
C GLU A 217 0.82 -4.47 4.56
N CYS A 218 0.85 -3.13 4.67
CA CYS A 218 -0.34 -2.29 4.54
C CYS A 218 -0.67 -2.11 3.05
N VAL A 219 -0.02 -1.14 2.39
CA VAL A 219 0.06 -1.01 0.94
C VAL A 219 1.52 -0.97 0.54
N THR A 220 2.00 -2.01 -0.13
CA THR A 220 3.44 -2.22 -0.38
C THR A 220 3.76 -2.37 -1.86
N VAL A 221 4.68 -1.54 -2.34
CA VAL A 221 5.21 -1.61 -3.72
C VAL A 221 6.30 -2.68 -3.82
N LYS A 222 6.18 -3.56 -4.81
CA LYS A 222 7.20 -4.54 -5.21
C LYS A 222 7.85 -4.14 -6.55
N SER A 223 8.76 -4.95 -7.05
CA SER A 223 9.53 -4.70 -8.28
C SER A 223 9.10 -5.63 -9.42
N PRO A 224 9.12 -5.18 -10.69
CA PRO A 224 9.37 -3.82 -11.15
C PRO A 224 8.14 -2.91 -11.04
N ALA A 225 8.34 -1.61 -10.83
CA ALA A 225 7.23 -0.67 -10.74
C ALA A 225 7.57 0.76 -11.19
N ASP A 226 6.63 1.45 -11.83
CA ASP A 226 6.77 2.87 -12.15
C ASP A 226 5.47 3.67 -12.14
N HIS A 227 5.53 4.94 -11.74
CA HIS A 227 4.35 5.83 -11.67
C HIS A 227 3.22 5.24 -10.82
N ILE A 228 3.52 4.91 -9.56
CA ILE A 228 2.52 4.48 -8.58
C ILE A 228 2.29 5.60 -7.59
N LEU A 229 1.03 5.97 -7.41
CA LEU A 229 0.58 6.95 -6.43
C LEU A 229 -0.26 6.26 -5.37
N VAL A 230 0.14 6.36 -4.11
CA VAL A 230 -0.58 5.85 -2.94
C VAL A 230 -0.97 7.02 -2.04
N GLU A 231 -2.25 7.25 -1.80
CA GLU A 231 -2.66 8.35 -0.92
C GLU A 231 -3.89 8.09 -0.04
N SER A 232 -3.98 8.77 1.11
CA SER A 232 -5.11 8.60 2.05
C SER A 232 -5.25 7.15 2.50
N VAL A 233 -4.22 6.61 3.14
CA VAL A 233 -4.20 5.23 3.64
C VAL A 233 -4.20 5.21 5.17
N HIS A 234 -5.08 4.41 5.75
CA HIS A 234 -5.15 4.13 7.18
C HIS A 234 -4.60 2.73 7.47
N CYS A 235 -3.34 2.65 7.89
CA CYS A 235 -2.76 1.42 8.43
C CYS A 235 -3.19 1.28 9.91
N ASN A 236 -4.37 0.69 10.09
CA ASN A 236 -5.12 0.58 11.34
C ASN A 236 -4.68 -0.66 12.13
N TRP A 237 -3.55 -0.58 12.84
CA TRP A 237 -2.89 -1.76 13.44
C TRP A 237 -2.43 -2.75 12.36
N SER A 238 -1.30 -2.46 11.71
CA SER A 238 -0.78 -3.20 10.56
C SER A 238 0.71 -3.56 10.75
N GLY A 239 1.38 -4.11 9.75
CA GLY A 239 2.82 -3.96 9.61
C GLY A 239 3.21 -2.54 9.17
N GLY A 240 2.39 -1.89 8.35
CA GLY A 240 2.65 -0.56 7.81
C GLY A 240 3.04 -0.61 6.32
N CYS A 241 3.11 0.56 5.68
CA CYS A 241 3.52 0.63 4.28
C CYS A 241 5.00 0.27 4.13
N ALA A 242 5.37 -0.25 2.96
CA ALA A 242 6.75 -0.60 2.66
C ALA A 242 7.04 -0.59 1.15
N MET A 243 8.31 -0.80 0.83
CA MET A 243 8.76 -1.19 -0.51
C MET A 243 9.71 -2.39 -0.41
N GLY A 244 9.40 -3.43 -1.18
CA GLY A 244 10.15 -4.68 -1.20
C GLY A 244 9.41 -5.86 -0.57
N SER A 245 10.07 -6.98 -0.30
CA SER A 245 11.52 -7.14 -0.28
C SER A 245 12.17 -7.06 -1.67
N LEU A 246 13.29 -6.34 -1.78
CA LEU A 246 14.00 -6.11 -3.04
C LEU A 246 15.27 -6.96 -3.14
N SER A 247 15.45 -7.60 -4.30
CA SER A 247 16.67 -8.21 -4.87
C SER A 247 16.23 -8.92 -6.18
N THR A 248 17.03 -9.27 -7.18
CA THR A 248 18.35 -8.82 -7.61
C THR A 248 18.12 -8.17 -9.00
N GLY A 249 18.50 -6.91 -9.22
CA GLY A 249 18.31 -6.19 -10.51
C GLY A 249 17.14 -5.22 -10.56
N THR A 250 16.56 -4.91 -9.40
CA THR A 250 15.37 -4.09 -9.16
C THR A 250 15.26 -2.84 -10.02
N ASN A 251 14.05 -2.55 -10.47
CA ASN A 251 13.73 -1.41 -11.33
C ASN A 251 12.45 -0.76 -10.80
N ILE A 252 12.61 0.22 -9.91
CA ILE A 252 11.49 0.99 -9.36
C ILE A 252 11.78 2.48 -9.54
N SER A 253 10.81 3.21 -10.08
CA SER A 253 10.94 4.66 -10.22
C SER A 253 9.61 5.39 -10.09
N ASN A 254 9.62 6.68 -9.73
CA ASN A 254 8.42 7.54 -9.77
C ASN A 254 7.30 7.00 -8.87
N ILE A 255 7.56 6.93 -7.57
CA ILE A 255 6.63 6.40 -6.57
C ILE A 255 6.28 7.49 -5.57
N ASP A 256 5.01 7.78 -5.40
CA ASP A 256 4.54 8.78 -4.43
C ASP A 256 3.65 8.10 -3.38
N TYR A 257 3.98 8.30 -2.10
CA TYR A 257 3.08 8.03 -0.98
C TYR A 257 2.76 9.34 -0.28
N ARG A 258 1.47 9.65 -0.10
CA ARG A 258 1.07 10.86 0.64
C ARG A 258 -0.17 10.71 1.51
N ASN A 259 -0.23 11.44 2.62
CA ASN A 259 -1.36 11.37 3.55
C ASN A 259 -1.55 9.95 4.09
N ILE A 260 -0.51 9.42 4.75
CA ILE A 260 -0.51 8.06 5.31
C ILE A 260 -0.65 8.14 6.82
N TYR A 261 -1.72 7.57 7.35
CA TYR A 261 -2.00 7.50 8.77
C TYR A 261 -1.74 6.09 9.28
N THR A 262 -0.81 5.94 10.22
CA THR A 262 -0.37 4.63 10.69
C THR A 262 -0.31 4.59 12.21
N HIS A 263 -0.97 3.61 12.82
CA HIS A 263 -0.85 3.39 14.26
C HIS A 263 -0.65 1.94 14.63
N HIS A 264 -0.01 1.71 15.78
CA HIS A 264 0.27 0.38 16.34
C HIS A 264 0.96 -0.59 15.36
N SER A 265 1.70 -0.04 14.39
CA SER A 265 2.27 -0.80 13.29
C SER A 265 3.75 -1.10 13.48
N ASN A 266 4.34 -1.91 12.59
CA ASN A 266 5.77 -2.20 12.65
C ASN A 266 6.58 -0.97 12.21
N GLN A 267 6.14 -0.22 11.20
CA GLN A 267 6.79 1.01 10.73
C GLN A 267 5.77 2.04 10.22
N LEU A 268 6.21 3.29 10.04
CA LEU A 268 5.52 4.26 9.18
C LEU A 268 5.79 3.97 7.70
N TYR A 269 7.06 3.78 7.33
CA TYR A 269 7.45 3.28 6.00
C TYR A 269 8.79 2.55 6.09
N MET A 270 8.93 1.44 5.37
CA MET A 270 10.17 0.68 5.32
C MET A 270 10.57 0.34 3.88
N PHE A 271 11.80 0.67 3.50
CA PHE A 271 12.48 0.03 2.38
C PHE A 271 13.24 -1.20 2.88
N LYS A 272 13.01 -2.36 2.26
CA LYS A 272 13.67 -3.62 2.64
C LYS A 272 14.34 -4.30 1.46
N SER A 273 15.63 -4.57 1.56
CA SER A 273 16.39 -5.34 0.57
C SER A 273 17.46 -6.21 1.22
N ARG A 274 18.01 -7.17 0.46
CA ARG A 274 19.23 -7.87 0.85
C ARG A 274 20.03 -8.37 -0.36
N GLY A 275 21.26 -7.87 -0.48
CA GLY A 275 22.07 -8.05 -1.69
C GLY A 275 21.39 -7.39 -2.89
N GLY A 276 21.59 -7.92 -4.10
CA GLY A 276 20.90 -7.42 -5.28
C GLY A 276 21.70 -6.46 -6.16
N SER A 277 21.00 -5.81 -7.07
CA SER A 277 21.50 -4.79 -8.00
C SER A 277 20.31 -3.97 -8.50
N GLY A 278 20.52 -3.03 -9.42
CA GLY A 278 19.46 -2.15 -9.94
C GLY A 278 19.19 -0.95 -9.04
N THR A 279 18.04 -0.29 -9.25
CA THR A 279 17.75 1.02 -8.68
C THR A 279 16.31 1.15 -8.21
N VAL A 280 16.15 1.82 -7.06
CA VAL A 280 14.94 2.50 -6.60
C VAL A 280 15.22 3.99 -6.71
N SER A 281 14.40 4.74 -7.46
CA SER A 281 14.62 6.17 -7.63
C SER A 281 13.37 7.03 -7.72
N SER A 282 13.50 8.33 -7.44
CA SER A 282 12.38 9.28 -7.55
C SER A 282 11.18 8.84 -6.72
N VAL A 283 11.40 8.76 -5.41
CA VAL A 283 10.36 8.37 -4.44
C VAL A 283 10.03 9.56 -3.55
N THR A 284 8.76 9.90 -3.43
CA THR A 284 8.27 10.93 -2.50
C THR A 284 7.44 10.27 -1.41
N LEU A 285 7.77 10.53 -0.15
CA LEU A 285 7.03 10.09 1.03
C LEU A 285 6.59 11.31 1.84
N ASP A 286 5.41 11.83 1.57
CA ASP A 286 4.94 13.11 2.12
C ASP A 286 3.77 12.96 3.10
N ASN A 287 3.73 13.79 4.14
CA ASN A 287 2.61 13.90 5.07
C ASN A 287 2.19 12.57 5.71
N PHE A 288 3.05 12.04 6.58
CA PHE A 288 2.78 10.83 7.36
C PHE A 288 2.46 11.21 8.82
N ILE A 289 1.44 10.56 9.38
CA ILE A 289 1.09 10.68 10.81
C ILE A 289 1.19 9.31 11.46
N GLY A 290 2.02 9.22 12.49
CA GLY A 290 2.33 7.98 13.19
C GLY A 290 1.96 7.98 14.66
N HIS A 291 1.33 6.92 15.14
CA HIS A 291 1.11 6.73 16.58
C HIS A 291 1.55 5.36 17.03
N ASN A 292 2.46 5.33 18.00
CA ASN A 292 2.75 4.09 18.72
C ASN A 292 3.29 2.95 17.83
N ASN A 293 4.03 3.30 16.78
CA ASN A 293 4.64 2.36 15.81
C ASN A 293 6.02 1.89 16.28
N ALA A 294 6.49 0.72 15.88
CA ALA A 294 7.81 0.25 16.31
C ALA A 294 8.97 1.02 15.65
N TYR A 295 8.86 1.37 14.36
CA TYR A 295 9.81 2.19 13.61
C TYR A 295 9.12 3.41 12.99
N GLY A 296 9.90 4.45 12.71
CA GLY A 296 9.48 5.57 11.88
C GLY A 296 9.81 5.33 10.41
N PHE A 297 10.76 6.11 9.88
CA PHE A 297 11.30 5.93 8.54
C PHE A 297 12.48 4.94 8.59
N ASP A 298 12.37 3.81 7.89
CA ASP A 298 13.37 2.74 7.93
C ASP A 298 13.85 2.34 6.52
N VAL A 299 15.16 2.39 6.30
CA VAL A 299 15.83 1.81 5.13
C VAL A 299 16.73 0.70 5.65
N ASP A 300 16.31 -0.55 5.43
CA ASP A 300 17.05 -1.75 5.82
C ASP A 300 17.54 -2.51 4.59
N THR A 301 18.79 -2.23 4.21
CA THR A 301 19.43 -2.90 3.06
C THR A 301 20.06 -4.26 3.39
N ASN A 302 19.94 -4.72 4.64
CA ASN A 302 20.35 -6.05 5.07
C ASN A 302 19.21 -6.76 5.83
N TRP A 303 18.01 -6.71 5.27
CA TRP A 303 16.80 -7.23 5.90
C TRP A 303 16.89 -8.75 6.12
N LEU A 304 17.18 -9.17 7.35
CA LEU A 304 17.59 -10.54 7.68
C LEU A 304 16.51 -11.61 7.45
N ARG A 305 15.25 -11.21 7.27
CA ARG A 305 14.14 -12.13 6.97
C ARG A 305 14.08 -12.51 5.48
N GLN A 306 14.94 -11.93 4.64
CA GLN A 306 15.16 -12.35 3.25
C GLN A 306 16.52 -13.04 3.08
N SER A 307 16.61 -13.95 2.12
CA SER A 307 17.89 -14.48 1.65
C SER A 307 18.72 -13.41 0.94
N VAL A 308 20.05 -13.55 0.97
CA VAL A 308 20.94 -12.62 0.25
C VAL A 308 20.87 -12.93 -1.26
N GLY A 309 20.44 -11.96 -2.07
CA GLY A 309 20.47 -12.10 -3.53
C GLY A 309 21.81 -11.70 -4.17
N ALA A 310 22.00 -12.05 -5.43
CA ALA A 310 23.30 -12.04 -6.10
C ALA A 310 23.73 -10.63 -6.59
N GLY A 311 24.44 -9.87 -5.77
CA GLY A 311 25.02 -8.60 -6.19
C GLY A 311 25.37 -7.72 -4.99
N ALA A 312 25.90 -6.52 -5.26
CA ALA A 312 26.43 -5.64 -4.22
C ALA A 312 25.37 -4.92 -3.37
N GLY A 313 24.12 -4.86 -3.85
CA GLY A 313 23.05 -4.09 -3.22
C GLY A 313 22.16 -3.38 -4.25
N VAL A 314 20.90 -3.16 -3.90
CA VAL A 314 20.02 -2.24 -4.64
C VAL A 314 20.45 -0.80 -4.36
N SER A 315 20.54 0.04 -5.40
CA SER A 315 20.83 1.47 -5.24
C SER A 315 19.55 2.24 -4.94
N TYR A 316 19.59 3.09 -3.92
CA TYR A 316 18.50 4.01 -3.58
C TYR A 316 18.95 5.43 -3.86
N ALA A 317 18.23 6.13 -4.73
CA ALA A 317 18.60 7.46 -5.19
C ALA A 317 17.39 8.39 -5.29
N ASN A 318 17.55 9.69 -5.03
CA ASN A 318 16.46 10.66 -5.22
C ASN A 318 15.19 10.29 -4.43
N ILE A 319 15.32 10.24 -3.10
CA ILE A 319 14.24 9.91 -2.18
C ILE A 319 13.96 11.14 -1.32
N ASN A 320 12.73 11.63 -1.35
CA ASN A 320 12.29 12.77 -0.56
C ASN A 320 11.31 12.34 0.52
N VAL A 321 11.58 12.69 1.77
CA VAL A 321 10.76 12.38 2.95
C VAL A 321 10.40 13.68 3.65
N THR A 322 9.12 14.05 3.62
CA THR A 322 8.67 15.37 4.10
C THR A 322 7.42 15.31 4.99
N ASN A 323 7.39 16.17 6.02
CA ASN A 323 6.19 16.43 6.82
C ASN A 323 5.69 15.21 7.62
N TRP A 324 6.59 14.50 8.30
CA TRP A 324 6.22 13.36 9.14
C TRP A 324 6.07 13.78 10.59
N LYS A 325 5.01 13.32 11.27
CA LYS A 325 4.74 13.69 12.67
C LYS A 325 4.22 12.51 13.49
N GLY A 326 4.52 12.53 14.79
CA GLY A 326 3.88 11.64 15.77
C GLY A 326 4.88 10.87 16.65
N SER A 327 4.61 9.59 16.91
CA SER A 327 5.36 8.81 17.91
C SER A 327 5.77 7.40 17.49
N SER A 328 6.92 6.95 17.99
CA SER A 328 7.39 5.55 17.92
C SER A 328 7.65 4.93 19.30
N ARG A 329 7.71 3.59 19.36
CA ARG A 329 8.00 2.79 20.55
C ARG A 329 9.50 2.50 20.65
N ASP A 330 10.08 2.75 21.83
CA ASP A 330 11.36 2.16 22.28
C ASP A 330 12.60 2.59 21.46
N ASP A 331 13.18 3.72 21.88
CA ASP A 331 14.00 4.63 21.08
C ASP A 331 15.52 4.39 21.12
N MET A 332 16.00 3.58 22.07
CA MET A 332 17.40 3.17 22.07
C MET A 332 17.71 2.04 21.09
N GLN A 333 16.72 1.21 20.73
CA GLN A 333 16.89 0.07 19.81
C GLN A 333 16.22 0.29 18.45
N ARG A 334 15.23 1.19 18.35
CA ARG A 334 14.47 1.47 17.12
C ARG A 334 14.47 2.97 16.86
N ALA A 335 15.46 3.40 16.08
CA ALA A 335 15.59 4.79 15.67
C ALA A 335 14.34 5.27 14.90
N ALA A 336 13.91 6.51 15.15
CA ALA A 336 12.78 7.13 14.45
C ALA A 336 13.09 7.40 12.98
N VAL A 337 14.36 7.71 12.69
CA VAL A 337 14.91 7.75 11.33
C VAL A 337 16.08 6.76 11.30
N ARG A 338 15.99 5.75 10.46
CA ARG A 338 17.01 4.71 10.29
C ARG A 338 17.29 4.55 8.80
N VAL A 339 18.48 4.97 8.35
CA VAL A 339 18.87 4.88 6.94
C VAL A 339 20.17 4.10 6.83
N LEU A 340 20.07 2.78 6.63
CA LEU A 340 21.23 1.89 6.59
C LEU A 340 21.48 1.36 5.19
N CYS A 341 22.52 1.86 4.55
CA CYS A 341 22.91 1.51 3.19
C CYS A 341 24.26 0.77 3.19
N PRO A 342 24.52 -0.14 2.24
CA PRO A 342 25.79 -0.84 2.20
C PRO A 342 26.90 0.08 1.69
N ALA A 343 28.11 -0.03 2.26
CA ALA A 343 29.23 0.83 1.91
C ALA A 343 29.60 0.85 0.41
N HIS A 344 29.42 -0.29 -0.27
CA HIS A 344 29.74 -0.43 -1.69
C HIS A 344 28.61 0.05 -2.62
N VAL A 345 27.39 0.26 -2.10
CA VAL A 345 26.24 0.79 -2.85
C VAL A 345 25.54 1.83 -1.96
N PRO A 346 26.18 2.98 -1.69
CA PRO A 346 25.63 3.98 -0.80
C PRO A 346 24.32 4.57 -1.35
N CYS A 347 23.43 4.98 -0.45
CA CYS A 347 22.23 5.70 -0.85
C CYS A 347 22.57 7.17 -1.13
N THR A 348 21.98 7.76 -2.18
CA THR A 348 22.36 9.11 -2.64
C THR A 348 21.16 9.99 -2.89
N ASN A 349 21.35 11.31 -2.75
CA ASN A 349 20.28 12.28 -2.96
C ASN A 349 19.01 11.95 -2.14
N ILE A 350 19.18 11.65 -0.86
CA ILE A 350 18.07 11.53 0.09
C ILE A 350 17.84 12.89 0.75
N GLU A 351 16.60 13.36 0.76
CA GLU A 351 16.19 14.59 1.45
C GLU A 351 15.19 14.24 2.56
N ILE A 352 15.47 14.65 3.80
CA ILE A 352 14.61 14.40 4.96
C ILE A 352 14.32 15.73 5.66
N HIS A 353 13.10 16.25 5.48
CA HIS A 353 12.71 17.57 6.00
C HIS A 353 11.41 17.50 6.80
N ASN A 354 11.31 18.31 7.86
CA ASN A 354 10.12 18.40 8.70
C ASN A 354 9.64 17.03 9.23
N VAL A 355 10.57 16.20 9.69
CA VAL A 355 10.29 14.90 10.32
C VAL A 355 10.42 15.06 11.83
N ASP A 356 9.28 15.07 12.54
CA ASP A 356 9.17 15.15 14.00
C ASP A 356 8.46 13.91 14.55
N ILE A 357 9.18 12.79 14.57
CA ILE A 357 8.75 11.55 15.21
C ILE A 357 9.48 11.45 16.55
N ARG A 358 8.72 11.45 17.64
CA ARG A 358 9.26 11.41 19.02
C ARG A 358 8.99 10.08 19.68
N ASN A 359 9.56 9.91 20.86
CA ASN A 359 9.20 8.81 21.73
C ASN A 359 7.79 9.01 22.29
N GLN A 360 7.15 7.94 22.75
CA GLN A 360 5.83 8.03 23.37
C GLN A 360 5.76 9.01 24.56
N ASN A 361 6.85 9.14 25.32
CA ASN A 361 6.94 10.07 26.44
C ASN A 361 7.22 11.52 25.99
N GLY A 362 7.26 11.78 24.67
CA GLY A 362 7.52 13.08 24.06
C GLY A 362 9.00 13.47 23.99
N SER A 363 9.92 12.64 24.49
CA SER A 363 11.35 12.92 24.40
C SER A 363 11.87 12.73 22.97
N PRO A 364 12.98 13.39 22.60
CA PRO A 364 13.55 13.22 21.28
C PRO A 364 13.92 11.76 20.98
N ALA A 365 13.70 11.33 19.74
CA ALA A 365 14.03 9.99 19.28
C ALA A 365 15.37 9.96 18.55
N VAL A 366 16.03 8.80 18.56
CA VAL A 366 17.34 8.60 17.93
C VAL A 366 17.22 8.55 16.41
N HIS A 367 18.17 9.18 15.70
CA HIS A 367 18.35 9.03 14.26
C HIS A 367 19.69 8.35 13.93
N VAL A 368 19.67 7.37 13.02
CA VAL A 368 20.85 6.58 12.62
C VAL A 368 20.97 6.53 11.10
N CYS A 369 22.11 6.96 10.58
CA CYS A 369 22.42 6.90 9.16
C CYS A 369 23.76 6.19 8.94
N ASP A 370 23.83 5.32 7.94
CA ASP A 370 25.04 4.60 7.55
C ASP A 370 25.15 4.56 6.02
N HIS A 371 26.24 5.13 5.48
CA HIS A 371 26.50 5.26 4.04
C HIS A 371 25.33 5.84 3.22
N ALA A 372 24.66 6.85 3.79
CA ALA A 372 23.52 7.55 3.20
C ALA A 372 23.81 9.04 3.03
N PHE A 373 23.63 9.55 1.81
CA PHE A 373 24.06 10.88 1.39
C PHE A 373 22.90 11.76 0.93
N GLY A 374 22.92 13.02 1.34
CA GLY A 374 21.91 14.02 1.02
C GLY A 374 21.77 15.07 2.12
N ALA A 375 20.55 15.52 2.40
CA ALA A 375 20.29 16.64 3.31
C ALA A 375 19.20 16.33 4.35
N GLY A 376 19.43 16.79 5.60
CA GLY A 376 18.50 16.66 6.71
C GLY A 376 18.72 15.44 7.61
N SER A 377 18.26 15.52 8.86
CA SER A 377 18.47 14.47 9.87
C SER A 377 19.95 14.07 10.03
N CYS A 378 20.25 12.78 10.16
CA CYS A 378 21.60 12.22 10.27
C CYS A 378 22.33 12.05 8.93
N LEU A 379 21.78 12.52 7.81
CA LEU A 379 22.42 12.41 6.49
C LEU A 379 23.66 13.30 6.38
N THR A 380 24.56 12.95 5.47
CA THR A 380 25.75 13.75 5.15
C THR A 380 25.71 14.24 3.70
N ASN A 381 26.09 15.49 3.49
CA ASN A 381 26.25 16.08 2.16
C ASN A 381 27.68 15.88 1.61
N GLU A 382 28.58 15.26 2.37
CA GLU A 382 29.95 14.95 1.97
C GLU A 382 29.98 13.77 0.99
N LEU A 383 29.37 13.93 -0.19
CA LEU A 383 29.76 13.14 -1.35
C LEU A 383 31.19 13.57 -1.70
N MET A 384 32.19 12.89 -1.15
CA MET A 384 33.61 13.20 -1.37
C MET A 384 33.87 13.36 -2.87
N GLU A 385 34.29 14.58 -3.25
CA GLU A 385 34.76 14.95 -4.58
C GLU A 385 35.69 13.84 -5.10
N ALA A 386 35.37 13.30 -6.27
CA ALA A 386 36.29 12.42 -6.96
C ALA A 386 37.47 13.27 -7.45
N ASN A 387 38.50 13.42 -6.61
CA ASN A 387 39.76 13.95 -7.09
C ASN A 387 40.30 12.97 -8.14
N SER A 388 40.35 13.44 -9.38
CA SER A 388 41.06 12.81 -10.48
C SER A 388 42.53 12.72 -10.11
N GLU A 389 42.97 11.59 -9.56
CA GLU A 389 44.31 10.96 -9.68
C GLU A 389 44.54 9.93 -8.55
N GLY A 390 44.62 8.64 -8.91
CA GLY A 390 45.12 7.56 -8.04
C GLY A 390 44.06 6.70 -7.31
N PRO A 391 44.42 5.52 -6.79
CA PRO A 391 43.50 4.61 -6.11
C PRO A 391 43.14 5.21 -4.76
N VAL A 392 42.03 5.94 -4.71
CA VAL A 392 41.49 6.53 -3.48
C VAL A 392 40.86 5.42 -2.63
N THR A 393 41.52 5.04 -1.54
CA THR A 393 40.82 4.45 -0.39
C THR A 393 39.88 5.53 0.17
N LYS A 394 38.65 5.58 -0.35
CA LYS A 394 37.62 6.50 0.10
C LYS A 394 37.19 6.09 1.51
N THR A 395 37.54 6.89 2.51
CA THR A 395 36.97 6.80 3.86
C THR A 395 35.54 7.33 3.79
N PHE A 396 34.57 6.42 3.85
CA PHE A 396 33.17 6.78 4.06
C PHE A 396 32.99 7.23 5.51
N PRO A 397 32.17 8.27 5.79
CA PRO A 397 31.84 8.59 7.17
C PRO A 397 31.16 7.38 7.82
N GLN A 398 31.70 6.97 8.97
CA GLN A 398 31.12 5.92 9.82
C GLN A 398 29.72 6.33 10.29
N THR A 399 28.93 5.33 10.72
CA THR A 399 27.58 5.47 11.31
C THR A 399 27.41 6.78 12.08
N ARG A 400 26.50 7.64 11.61
CA ARG A 400 26.19 8.91 12.28
C ARG A 400 24.99 8.70 13.20
N LEU A 401 25.22 8.93 14.48
CA LEU A 401 24.18 8.99 15.50
C LEU A 401 23.86 10.46 15.74
N ASP A 402 22.61 10.86 15.52
CA ASP A 402 22.13 12.16 15.96
C ASP A 402 21.25 11.97 17.21
N THR A 403 21.73 12.53 18.32
CA THR A 403 20.99 12.61 19.59
C THR A 403 20.63 14.05 19.95
N ASP A 404 21.10 15.04 19.18
CA ASP A 404 20.91 16.46 19.46
C ASP A 404 19.67 16.98 18.71
N MET A 405 18.54 16.36 19.04
CA MET A 405 17.24 16.74 18.55
C MET A 405 16.63 17.74 19.54
N SER A 406 16.23 18.91 19.02
CA SER A 406 15.62 20.03 19.76
C SER A 406 14.86 19.60 21.02
N THR A 407 15.34 20.04 22.19
CA THR A 407 14.72 19.81 23.51
C THR A 407 13.42 20.58 23.71
N ASP A 408 13.03 21.41 22.74
CA ASP A 408 11.78 22.15 22.84
C ASP A 408 10.62 21.16 22.70
N ALA A 409 9.93 20.93 23.82
CA ALA A 409 8.61 20.34 23.84
C ALA A 409 7.73 21.19 22.91
N ALA A 410 7.49 20.72 21.69
CA ALA A 410 6.59 21.43 20.80
C ALA A 410 5.21 21.36 21.46
N PRO A 411 4.56 22.51 21.73
CA PRO A 411 3.23 22.55 22.35
C PRO A 411 2.15 21.83 21.49
N ASP A 412 2.49 21.44 20.26
CA ASP A 412 1.63 20.80 19.27
C ASP A 412 1.89 19.28 19.10
N PHE A 413 2.47 18.59 20.09
CA PHE A 413 2.69 17.13 20.00
C PHE A 413 1.39 16.29 19.93
N VAL A 414 0.23 16.92 20.16
CA VAL A 414 -1.09 16.27 19.95
C VAL A 414 -1.39 16.21 18.45
N GLN A 415 -0.99 15.10 17.81
CA GLN A 415 -1.39 14.84 16.43
C GLN A 415 -2.86 14.40 16.36
N PRO A 416 -3.59 14.74 15.29
CA PRO A 416 -4.96 14.31 15.13
C PRO A 416 -5.04 12.78 15.06
N MET A 417 -6.14 12.23 15.55
CA MET A 417 -6.44 10.80 15.52
C MET A 417 -7.65 10.51 14.63
N LEU A 418 -7.69 9.32 14.05
CA LEU A 418 -8.88 8.85 13.34
C LEU A 418 -9.88 8.22 14.35
N PRO A 419 -11.19 8.42 14.16
CA PRO A 419 -12.20 7.92 15.09
C PRO A 419 -12.34 6.38 15.07
N ASN A 420 -11.94 5.73 13.97
CA ASN A 420 -12.03 4.29 13.71
C ASN A 420 -10.75 3.51 14.08
N GLU A 421 -9.82 4.09 14.85
CA GLU A 421 -8.66 3.34 15.35
C GLU A 421 -9.06 2.11 16.17
N LEU A 422 -8.54 0.94 15.77
CA LEU A 422 -8.64 -0.29 16.55
C LEU A 422 -8.02 -0.13 17.94
N LYS A 423 -8.72 -0.62 18.95
CA LYS A 423 -8.24 -0.61 20.35
C LYS A 423 -7.47 -1.87 20.72
N ALA A 424 -7.61 -2.93 19.92
CA ALA A 424 -6.90 -4.19 20.03
C ALA A 424 -6.71 -4.77 18.62
N PRO A 425 -5.70 -5.61 18.39
CA PRO A 425 -5.56 -6.31 17.12
C PRO A 425 -6.68 -7.34 16.93
N TRP A 426 -6.91 -7.74 15.68
CA TRP A 426 -7.71 -8.92 15.40
C TRP A 426 -6.96 -10.21 15.78
N ASN A 427 -7.64 -11.09 16.50
CA ASN A 427 -7.09 -12.36 16.94
C ASN A 427 -6.97 -13.34 15.77
N VAL A 428 -5.85 -14.06 15.69
CA VAL A 428 -5.60 -15.06 14.64
C VAL A 428 -6.38 -16.37 14.88
N SER A 429 -6.93 -16.57 16.08
CA SER A 429 -7.63 -17.82 16.44
C SER A 429 -9.14 -17.67 16.52
N GLU A 430 -9.71 -16.52 16.16
CA GLU A 430 -11.14 -16.20 16.27
C GLU A 430 -11.66 -15.57 14.97
N PRO A 431 -12.95 -15.74 14.63
CA PRO A 431 -13.54 -15.08 13.47
C PRO A 431 -13.40 -13.56 13.54
N ILE A 432 -12.94 -12.94 12.45
CA ILE A 432 -12.89 -11.48 12.30
C ILE A 432 -14.23 -10.99 11.71
N PRO A 433 -14.90 -9.99 12.33
CA PRO A 433 -16.14 -9.47 11.83
C PRO A 433 -15.94 -8.67 10.55
N ILE A 434 -16.95 -8.68 9.67
CA ILE A 434 -16.96 -7.87 8.45
C ILE A 434 -17.13 -6.38 8.84
N PRO A 435 -16.18 -5.50 8.49
CA PRO A 435 -16.24 -4.09 8.86
C PRO A 435 -17.20 -3.31 7.95
N GLN A 436 -17.50 -2.08 8.35
CA GLN A 436 -18.14 -1.09 7.49
C GLN A 436 -17.08 -0.17 6.87
N MET A 437 -17.36 0.38 5.70
CA MET A 437 -16.51 1.39 5.06
C MET A 437 -16.40 2.64 5.96
N PRO A 438 -15.18 3.07 6.33
CA PRO A 438 -15.00 4.25 7.16
C PRO A 438 -15.36 5.52 6.38
N ALA A 439 -15.55 6.63 7.11
CA ALA A 439 -15.82 7.93 6.50
C ALA A 439 -14.55 8.70 6.13
N LEU A 440 -13.40 8.34 6.72
CA LEU A 440 -12.11 9.02 6.57
C LEU A 440 -10.98 7.99 6.66
N PHE A 441 -9.94 8.20 5.85
CA PHE A 441 -8.72 7.39 5.86
C PHE A 441 -7.48 8.18 6.30
N PHE A 442 -7.60 9.51 6.34
CA PHE A 442 -6.57 10.40 6.88
C PHE A 442 -7.24 11.61 7.57
N PRO A 443 -6.70 12.11 8.69
CA PRO A 443 -7.31 13.24 9.40
C PRO A 443 -7.47 14.50 8.55
N GLY A 444 -8.69 15.03 8.50
CA GLY A 444 -9.00 16.29 7.81
C GLY A 444 -9.08 16.19 6.28
N ILE A 445 -8.87 15.02 5.69
CA ILE A 445 -8.95 14.79 4.24
C ILE A 445 -10.16 13.90 3.96
N LYS A 446 -11.08 14.41 3.14
CA LYS A 446 -12.23 13.62 2.68
C LYS A 446 -11.77 12.59 1.63
N PRO A 447 -12.46 11.43 1.53
CA PRO A 447 -12.22 10.49 0.44
C PRO A 447 -12.33 11.17 -0.92
N LYS A 448 -11.51 10.72 -1.89
CA LYS A 448 -11.50 11.26 -3.26
C LYS A 448 -12.78 10.89 -4.01
N SER A 449 -13.31 9.71 -3.71
CA SER A 449 -14.53 9.16 -4.30
C SER A 449 -15.51 8.79 -3.20
N ASP A 450 -16.76 9.27 -3.32
CA ASP A 450 -17.83 8.83 -2.42
C ASP A 450 -18.09 7.33 -2.61
N VAL A 451 -18.34 6.63 -1.50
CA VAL A 451 -18.82 5.24 -1.57
C VAL A 451 -20.08 5.18 -2.43
N LEU A 452 -20.13 4.30 -3.41
CA LEU A 452 -21.17 4.31 -4.46
C LEU A 452 -22.61 4.32 -3.92
N ALA A 453 -22.88 3.61 -2.82
CA ALA A 453 -24.19 3.66 -2.15
C ALA A 453 -24.62 5.06 -1.70
N ARG A 454 -23.66 5.89 -1.26
CA ARG A 454 -23.92 7.27 -0.81
C ARG A 454 -24.23 8.18 -1.99
N ALA A 455 -23.59 7.98 -3.13
CA ALA A 455 -23.91 8.71 -4.36
C ALA A 455 -25.33 8.39 -4.87
N HIS A 456 -25.76 7.12 -4.80
CA HIS A 456 -27.11 6.74 -5.22
C HIS A 456 -28.21 7.30 -4.30
N LEU A 457 -27.98 7.32 -2.98
CA LEU A 457 -28.91 7.91 -2.01
C LEU A 457 -28.99 9.44 -2.09
N GLN A 458 -27.86 10.12 -2.33
CA GLN A 458 -27.83 11.57 -2.55
C GLN A 458 -28.51 11.98 -3.86
N SER A 459 -28.37 11.19 -4.92
CA SER A 459 -29.07 11.44 -6.20
C SER A 459 -30.59 11.25 -6.13
N LYS A 460 -31.08 10.50 -5.12
CA LYS A 460 -32.51 10.24 -4.89
C LYS A 460 -33.16 11.16 -3.84
N GLY A 461 -32.43 12.12 -3.27
CA GLY A 461 -33.01 13.14 -2.38
C GLY A 461 -33.62 12.61 -1.07
N THR A 462 -33.28 11.40 -0.65
CA THR A 462 -33.70 10.88 0.66
C THR A 462 -32.65 11.23 1.70
N SER A 463 -32.88 12.33 2.41
CA SER A 463 -32.22 12.63 3.69
C SER A 463 -32.59 11.55 4.71
N VAL A 464 -31.59 11.05 5.44
CA VAL A 464 -31.82 10.29 6.69
C VAL A 464 -32.45 11.21 7.73
#